data_AF-A0A8S2AJL9-F1
#
_entry.id   AF-A0A8S2AJL9-F1
#
_cell.length_a   1.000
_cell.length_b   1.000
_cell.length_c   1.000
_cell.angle_alpha   90.00
_cell.angle_beta   90.00
_cell.angle_gamma   90.00
#
_symmetry.space_group_name_H-M   'P 1'
#
loop_
_entity.id
_entity.type
_entity.pdbx_description
1 polymer ?
#
loop_
_entity_poly.entity_id
_entity_poly.type
_entity_poly.pdbx_seq_one_letter_code
_entity_poly.pdbx_strand_id
1 'polypeptide(L)'
;MDLVVGKFAESWSRFNPSLSAMASVYIPVQNSEEEVRVALDQLPRDASDILDILKAEQAPLDLWLIIAREYFKQGKIEQFRQILEEGSSSDIDEYYADVKYERIAILNALGSEFLPLDI
;
A
#
# COMPACT_ATOMS: atom_id res chain seq x y z
N MET A 1 14.68 -15.98 -6.86
CA MET A 1 13.55 -15.14 -6.39
C MET A 1 13.71 -13.66 -6.80
N ASP A 2 14.77 -13.27 -7.52
CA ASP A 2 15.09 -11.85 -7.77
C ASP A 2 14.64 -11.26 -9.13
N LEU A 3 14.04 -12.05 -10.02
CA LEU A 3 13.74 -11.61 -11.40
C LEU A 3 12.34 -11.00 -11.59
N VAL A 4 11.35 -11.43 -10.81
CA VAL A 4 9.96 -10.97 -10.98
C VAL A 4 9.75 -9.60 -10.34
N VAL A 5 10.33 -9.38 -9.17
CA VAL A 5 10.32 -8.08 -8.47
C VAL A 5 11.01 -7.01 -9.30
N GLY A 6 12.15 -7.33 -9.91
CA GLY A 6 12.92 -6.41 -10.75
C GLY A 6 12.15 -5.93 -11.99
N LYS A 7 11.49 -6.85 -12.70
CA LYS A 7 10.70 -6.51 -13.90
C LYS A 7 9.48 -5.64 -13.58
N PHE A 8 8.86 -5.87 -12.43
CA PHE A 8 7.73 -5.05 -11.99
C PHE A 8 8.18 -3.64 -11.59
N ALA A 9 9.30 -3.53 -10.86
CA ALA A 9 9.89 -2.25 -10.46
C ALA A 9 10.44 -1.42 -11.64
N GLU A 10 11.06 -2.06 -12.65
CA GLU A 10 11.53 -1.40 -13.88
C GLU A 10 10.36 -0.89 -14.72
N SER A 11 9.32 -1.72 -14.89
CA SER A 11 8.13 -1.34 -15.65
C SER A 11 7.47 -0.12 -15.02
N TRP A 12 7.31 -0.10 -13.69
CA TRP A 12 6.71 1.03 -12.97
C TRP A 12 7.56 2.29 -12.92
N SER A 13 8.89 2.18 -12.82
CA SER A 13 9.80 3.34 -12.85
C SER A 13 9.74 4.08 -14.20
N ARG A 14 9.45 3.36 -15.30
CA ARG A 14 9.19 3.97 -16.62
C ARG A 14 7.87 4.74 -16.67
N PHE A 15 6.88 4.39 -15.84
CA PHE A 15 5.57 5.05 -15.81
C PHE A 15 5.47 6.16 -14.75
N ASN A 16 6.40 6.28 -13.81
CA ASN A 16 6.40 7.38 -12.83
C ASN A 16 7.83 7.81 -12.42
N PRO A 17 8.49 8.66 -13.21
CA PRO A 17 9.93 8.94 -13.07
C PRO A 17 10.33 9.83 -11.88
N SER A 18 9.39 10.27 -11.02
CA SER A 18 9.66 11.24 -9.94
C SER A 18 9.73 10.66 -8.52
N LEU A 19 9.66 9.34 -8.33
CA LEU A 19 9.81 8.72 -7.00
C LEU A 19 11.29 8.67 -6.57
N SER A 20 11.93 9.83 -6.41
CA SER A 20 13.16 9.96 -5.62
C SER A 20 12.81 10.05 -4.12
N ALA A 21 13.81 9.85 -3.26
CA ALA A 21 13.72 9.64 -1.80
C ALA A 21 13.02 10.72 -0.93
N MET A 22 12.23 11.63 -1.51
CA MET A 22 11.51 12.72 -0.85
C MET A 22 10.00 12.69 -1.12
N ALA A 23 9.46 11.54 -1.54
CA ALA A 23 8.03 11.42 -1.84
C ALA A 23 7.22 11.43 -0.53
N SER A 24 6.17 12.26 -0.49
CA SER A 24 5.17 12.24 0.58
C SER A 24 3.81 11.89 -0.02
N VAL A 25 3.00 11.18 0.75
CA VAL A 25 1.57 11.01 0.47
C VAL A 25 0.77 11.89 1.42
N TYR A 26 -0.42 12.29 0.98
CA TYR A 26 -1.35 13.12 1.74
C TYR A 26 -2.60 12.30 1.96
N ILE A 27 -2.91 12.03 3.22
CA ILE A 27 -4.10 11.29 3.64
C ILE A 27 -5.16 12.34 3.99
N PRO A 28 -6.29 12.39 3.27
CA PRO A 28 -7.35 13.35 3.60
C PRO A 28 -7.94 13.03 4.98
N VAL A 29 -8.15 14.05 5.80
CA VAL A 29 -8.80 13.91 7.11
C VAL A 29 -10.31 13.82 6.90
N GLN A 30 -10.95 12.84 7.55
CA GLN A 30 -12.37 12.60 7.32
C GLN A 30 -13.22 13.79 7.76
N ASN A 31 -14.14 14.23 6.89
CA ASN A 31 -15.04 15.37 7.13
C ASN A 31 -14.32 16.71 7.35
N SER A 32 -13.09 16.86 6.83
CA SER A 32 -12.29 18.08 6.90
C SER A 32 -11.66 18.41 5.54
N GLU A 33 -11.17 19.64 5.40
CA GLU A 33 -10.30 20.05 4.28
C GLU A 33 -8.81 19.82 4.60
N GLU A 34 -8.51 19.29 5.78
CA GLU A 34 -7.14 19.02 6.23
C GLU A 34 -6.59 17.70 5.67
N GLU A 35 -5.26 17.60 5.61
CA GLU A 35 -4.55 16.42 5.14
C GLU A 35 -3.39 16.07 6.07
N VAL A 36 -3.22 14.78 6.37
CA VAL A 36 -2.06 14.25 7.08
C VAL A 36 -0.97 13.93 6.05
N ARG A 37 0.16 14.66 6.14
CA ARG A 37 1.33 14.39 5.31
C ARG A 37 2.17 13.25 5.90
N VAL A 38 2.36 12.20 5.12
CA VAL A 38 3.22 11.07 5.48
C VAL A 38 4.43 11.03 4.55
N ALA A 39 5.62 11.15 5.12
CA ALA A 39 6.88 11.02 4.39
C ALA A 39 7.21 9.54 4.18
N LEU A 40 7.34 9.12 2.91
CA LEU A 40 7.49 7.70 2.54
C LEU A 40 8.84 7.11 2.98
N ASP A 41 9.87 7.93 3.13
CA ASP A 41 11.18 7.56 3.66
C ASP A 41 11.19 7.41 5.21
N GLN A 42 10.14 7.88 5.89
CA GLN A 42 10.03 7.88 7.36
C GLN A 42 8.86 7.04 7.86
N LEU A 43 8.45 6.02 7.10
CA LEU A 43 7.37 5.14 7.52
C LEU A 43 7.70 4.44 8.86
N PRO A 44 6.72 4.35 9.78
CA PRO A 44 6.87 3.68 11.06
C PRO A 44 7.42 2.26 10.93
N ARG A 45 8.08 1.75 11.98
CA ARG A 45 8.56 0.36 11.99
C ARG A 45 7.41 -0.63 12.15
N ASP A 46 6.41 -0.26 12.92
CA ASP A 46 5.18 -1.02 13.10
C ASP A 46 4.16 -0.54 12.07
N ALA A 47 3.61 -1.45 11.27
CA ALA A 47 2.60 -1.08 10.28
C ALA A 47 1.24 -0.76 10.94
N SER A 48 1.03 -1.19 12.18
CA SER A 48 -0.18 -0.89 12.95
C SER A 48 -0.36 0.62 13.13
N ASP A 49 0.73 1.36 13.37
CA ASP A 49 0.70 2.82 13.55
C ASP A 49 0.14 3.54 12.31
N ILE A 50 0.53 3.12 11.11
CA ILE A 50 0.03 3.74 9.87
C ILE A 50 -1.35 3.20 9.49
N LEU A 51 -1.65 1.94 9.81
CA LEU A 51 -2.97 1.34 9.60
C LEU A 51 -4.04 2.03 10.45
N ASP A 52 -3.72 2.38 11.70
CA ASP A 52 -4.64 3.11 12.57
C ASP A 52 -5.02 4.48 11.98
N ILE A 53 -4.06 5.19 11.39
CA ILE A 53 -4.31 6.46 10.69
C ILE A 53 -5.18 6.21 9.45
N LEU A 54 -4.83 5.24 8.61
CA LEU A 54 -5.57 4.95 7.38
C LEU A 54 -7.02 4.53 7.66
N LYS A 55 -7.26 3.76 8.73
CA LYS A 55 -8.60 3.36 9.16
C LYS A 55 -9.37 4.53 9.76
N ALA A 56 -8.75 5.29 10.66
CA ALA A 56 -9.40 6.42 11.34
C ALA A 56 -9.89 7.46 10.34
N GLU A 57 -9.09 7.75 9.32
CA GLU A 57 -9.43 8.77 8.31
C GLU A 57 -10.23 8.22 7.12
N GLN A 58 -10.55 6.92 7.12
CA GLN A 58 -11.17 6.23 5.98
C GLN A 58 -10.41 6.53 4.67
N ALA A 59 -9.08 6.40 4.76
CA ALA A 59 -8.18 6.74 3.69
C ALA A 59 -8.43 5.87 2.44
N PRO A 60 -8.47 6.47 1.24
CA PRO A 60 -8.61 5.74 -0.01
C PRO A 60 -7.65 4.54 -0.16
N LEU A 61 -8.15 3.40 -0.64
CA LEU A 61 -7.37 2.14 -0.74
C LEU A 61 -6.14 2.22 -1.66
N ASP A 62 -6.09 3.18 -2.60
CA ASP A 62 -4.89 3.45 -3.39
C ASP A 62 -3.73 3.99 -2.52
N LEU A 63 -4.03 4.76 -1.47
CA LEU A 63 -3.01 5.20 -0.50
C LEU A 63 -2.45 4.03 0.32
N TRP A 64 -3.30 3.06 0.67
CA TRP A 64 -2.85 1.82 1.35
C TRP A 64 -1.84 1.08 0.48
N LEU A 65 -2.12 0.94 -0.82
CA LEU A 65 -1.22 0.32 -1.79
C LEU A 65 0.09 1.09 -1.96
N ILE A 66 0.05 2.42 -2.01
CA ILE A 66 1.27 3.25 -2.13
C ILE A 66 2.16 3.04 -0.90
N ILE A 67 1.60 3.04 0.30
CA ILE A 67 2.34 2.85 1.55
C ILE A 67 2.88 1.42 1.64
N ALA A 68 2.07 0.40 1.36
CA ALA A 68 2.51 -0.99 1.35
C ALA A 68 3.71 -1.19 0.41
N ARG A 69 3.62 -0.66 -0.81
CA ARG A 69 4.72 -0.73 -1.80
C ARG A 69 6.00 -0.08 -1.28
N GLU A 70 5.89 0.99 -0.51
CA GLU A 70 7.07 1.63 0.06
C GLU A 70 7.72 0.78 1.16
N TYR A 71 6.92 0.14 2.03
CA TYR A 71 7.44 -0.89 2.95
C TYR A 71 8.19 -1.99 2.20
N PHE A 72 7.61 -2.49 1.10
CA PHE A 72 8.24 -3.50 0.26
C PHE A 72 9.58 -3.02 -0.35
N LYS A 73 9.64 -1.79 -0.88
CA LYS A 73 10.88 -1.19 -1.41
C LYS A 73 11.98 -1.08 -0.36
N GLN A 74 11.63 -0.89 0.90
CA GLN A 74 12.57 -0.83 2.03
C GLN A 74 12.95 -2.22 2.58
N GLY A 75 12.46 -3.31 1.98
CA GLY A 75 12.70 -4.68 2.44
C GLY A 75 11.89 -5.09 3.67
N LYS A 76 10.89 -4.29 4.07
CA LYS A 76 10.02 -4.50 5.23
C LYS A 76 8.80 -5.35 4.80
N ILE A 77 9.03 -6.62 4.49
CA ILE A 77 8.05 -7.51 3.86
C ILE A 77 6.86 -7.82 4.78
N GLU A 78 7.09 -8.01 6.07
CA GLU A 78 6.02 -8.30 7.04
C GLU A 78 5.01 -7.15 7.13
N GLN A 79 5.51 -5.92 7.16
CA GLN A 79 4.68 -4.70 7.17
C GLN A 79 3.90 -4.53 5.87
N PHE A 80 4.54 -4.81 4.73
CA PHE A 80 3.86 -4.85 3.43
C PHE A 80 2.69 -5.82 3.46
N ARG A 81 2.91 -7.06 3.93
CA ARG A 81 1.87 -8.09 4.00
C ARG A 81 0.75 -7.69 4.94
N GLN A 82 1.08 -7.21 6.13
CA GLN A 82 0.09 -6.77 7.12
C GLN A 82 -0.87 -5.72 6.55
N ILE A 83 -0.34 -4.73 5.81
CA ILE A 83 -1.19 -3.69 5.20
C ILE A 83 -2.12 -4.28 4.13
N LEU A 84 -1.61 -5.19 3.31
CA LEU A 84 -2.43 -5.82 2.28
C LEU A 84 -3.48 -6.77 2.84
N GLU A 85 -3.13 -7.58 3.83
CA GLU A 85 -4.05 -8.49 4.53
C GLU A 85 -5.22 -7.69 5.11
N GLU A 86 -4.91 -6.61 5.84
CA GLU A 86 -5.92 -5.72 6.41
C GLU A 86 -6.77 -5.04 5.33
N GLY A 87 -6.14 -4.50 4.27
CA GLY A 87 -6.82 -3.87 3.14
C GLY A 87 -7.67 -4.82 2.30
N SER A 88 -7.55 -6.13 2.52
CA SER A 88 -8.35 -7.18 1.87
C SER A 88 -9.36 -7.84 2.81
N SER A 89 -9.30 -7.53 4.12
CA SER A 89 -10.19 -8.08 5.13
C SER A 89 -11.63 -7.62 4.91
N SER A 90 -12.58 -8.44 5.35
CA SER A 90 -13.99 -8.04 5.44
C SER A 90 -14.24 -6.95 6.49
N ASP A 91 -13.29 -6.72 7.41
CA ASP A 91 -13.42 -5.76 8.50
C ASP A 91 -13.56 -4.30 8.01
N ILE A 92 -13.11 -4.03 6.79
CA ILE A 92 -13.21 -2.72 6.16
C ILE A 92 -14.40 -2.60 5.18
N ASP A 93 -15.21 -3.66 5.03
CA ASP A 93 -16.31 -3.71 4.06
C ASP A 93 -17.37 -2.63 4.29
N GLU A 94 -17.61 -2.25 5.55
CA GLU A 94 -18.59 -1.21 5.90
C GLU A 94 -18.34 0.10 5.15
N TYR A 95 -17.07 0.43 4.88
CA TYR A 95 -16.66 1.68 4.24
C TYR A 95 -16.24 1.51 2.78
N TYR A 96 -15.80 0.32 2.38
CA TYR A 96 -15.23 0.08 1.03
C TYR A 96 -15.96 -0.99 0.20
N ALA A 97 -17.17 -1.42 0.58
CA ALA A 97 -17.94 -2.44 -0.14
C ALA A 97 -18.12 -2.16 -1.64
N ASP A 98 -18.19 -0.89 -2.03
CA ASP A 98 -18.39 -0.48 -3.43
C ASP A 98 -17.07 -0.27 -4.21
N VAL A 99 -15.92 -0.34 -3.53
CA VAL A 99 -14.59 -0.08 -4.11
C VAL A 99 -13.97 -1.38 -4.63
N LYS A 100 -14.31 -1.73 -5.87
CA LYS A 100 -13.96 -3.04 -6.45
C LYS A 100 -12.56 -3.09 -7.08
N TYR A 101 -12.09 -2.02 -7.72
CA TYR A 101 -10.85 -2.04 -8.51
C TYR A 101 -9.59 -2.08 -7.63
N GLU A 102 -9.55 -1.23 -6.60
CA GLU A 102 -8.43 -1.12 -5.66
C GLU A 102 -8.33 -2.38 -4.81
N ARG A 103 -9.47 -2.96 -4.39
CA ARG A 103 -9.53 -4.25 -3.71
C ARG A 103 -9.00 -5.39 -4.58
N ILE A 104 -9.31 -5.41 -5.88
CA ILE A 104 -8.72 -6.37 -6.82
C ILE A 104 -7.20 -6.18 -6.92
N ALA A 105 -6.70 -4.95 -6.91
CA ALA A 105 -5.26 -4.68 -6.92
C ALA A 105 -4.56 -5.17 -5.63
N ILE A 106 -5.18 -4.97 -4.46
CA ILE A 106 -4.70 -5.51 -3.18
C ILE A 106 -4.66 -7.04 -3.20
N LEU A 107 -5.77 -7.67 -3.62
CA LEU A 107 -5.86 -9.14 -3.70
C LEU A 107 -4.87 -9.73 -4.71
N ASN A 108 -4.63 -9.06 -5.84
CA ASN A 108 -3.61 -9.47 -6.80
C ASN A 108 -2.19 -9.37 -6.22
N ALA A 109 -1.91 -8.32 -5.44
CA ALA A 109 -0.61 -8.16 -4.78
C ALA A 109 -0.36 -9.27 -3.75
N LEU A 110 -1.37 -9.63 -2.93
CA LEU A 110 -1.31 -10.76 -2.01
C LEU A 110 -1.14 -12.09 -2.73
N GLY A 111 -1.93 -12.33 -3.79
CA GLY A 111 -1.85 -13.57 -4.56
C GLY A 111 -0.49 -13.77 -5.21
N SER A 112 0.20 -12.70 -5.60
CA SER A 112 1.57 -12.77 -6.12
C SER A 112 2.61 -13.17 -5.08
N GLU A 113 2.36 -12.98 -3.77
CA GLU A 113 3.24 -13.42 -2.70
C GLU A 113 3.09 -14.94 -2.42
N PHE A 114 1.89 -15.49 -2.68
CA PHE A 114 1.54 -16.87 -2.35
C PHE A 114 1.65 -17.88 -3.51
N LEU A 115 1.95 -17.42 -4.73
CA LEU A 115 2.20 -18.32 -5.86
C LEU A 115 3.69 -18.73 -5.88
N PRO A 116 4.03 -19.98 -5.52
CA PRO A 116 5.31 -20.53 -5.98
C PRO A 116 5.26 -20.54 -7.50
N LEU A 117 6.20 -19.83 -8.12
CA LEU A 117 6.42 -19.89 -9.57
C LEU A 117 6.88 -21.30 -9.94
N ASP A 118 5.92 -22.20 -10.12
CA ASP A 118 6.04 -23.47 -10.82
C ASP A 118 4.79 -23.67 -11.69
N ILE A 119 4.66 -22.85 -12.74
CA ILE A 119 3.91 -23.17 -13.96
C ILE A 119 4.61 -22.54 -15.17
#